data_AF-A0A497JSC1-F1
#
_entry.id   AF-A0A497JSC1-F1
#
_cell.length_a   1.000
_cell.length_b   1.000
_cell.length_c   1.000
_cell.angle_alpha   90.00
_cell.angle_beta   90.00
_cell.angle_gamma   90.00
#
_symmetry.space_group_name_H-M   'P 1'
#
loop_
_entity.id
_entity.type
_entity.pdbx_description
1 polymer ?
#
loop_
_entity_poly.entity_id
_entity_poly.type
_entity_poly.pdbx_seq_one_letter_code
_entity_poly.pdbx_strand_id
1 'polypeptide(L)' 'MKLEKKARSLEMVNEGKGRLFRRKDGKYLIYLPKDLAEDSMFPFKGYESLKVRIKFELGDDKLVIEKWDKGEGAD' A
#
# COMPACT_ATOMS: atom_id res chain seq x y z
N MET A 1 24.84 7.76 -25.61
CA MET A 1 24.60 7.27 -24.24
C MET A 1 24.84 8.41 -23.27
N LYS A 2 23.78 9.07 -22.80
CA LYS A 2 23.81 9.93 -21.60
C LYS A 2 22.48 9.69 -20.90
N LEU A 3 22.50 8.72 -20.00
CA LEU A 3 21.40 8.47 -19.08
C LEU A 3 21.50 9.56 -18.02
N GLU A 4 20.94 10.74 -18.30
CA GLU A 4 20.67 11.70 -17.26
C GLU A 4 19.54 11.13 -16.40
N LYS A 5 19.93 10.26 -15.45
CA LYS A 5 19.12 10.00 -14.27
C LYS A 5 18.96 11.35 -13.60
N LYS A 6 17.89 12.06 -13.97
CA LYS A 6 17.38 13.21 -13.25
C LYS A 6 17.27 12.74 -11.81
N ALA A 7 18.16 13.23 -10.94
CA ALA A 7 18.08 12.98 -9.51
C ALA A 7 16.68 13.42 -9.12
N ARG A 8 15.80 12.44 -8.88
CA ARG A 8 14.46 12.67 -8.38
C ARG A 8 14.68 13.41 -7.07
N SER A 9 14.07 14.60 -6.93
CA SER A 9 14.09 15.30 -5.65
C SER A 9 13.75 14.29 -4.56
N LEU A 10 14.57 14.22 -3.51
CA LEU A 10 14.29 13.47 -2.29
C LEU A 10 13.17 14.16 -1.50
N GLU A 11 12.11 14.58 -2.18
CA GLU A 11 10.91 15.06 -1.53
C GLU A 11 10.15 13.83 -1.09
N MET A 12 9.93 13.72 0.22
CA MET A 12 9.11 12.69 0.82
C MET A 12 7.75 12.64 0.10
N VAL A 13 7.39 11.48 -0.42
CA VAL A 13 6.14 11.28 -1.14
C VAL A 13 5.12 10.74 -0.14
N ASN A 14 4.11 11.54 0.20
CA ASN A 14 3.03 11.16 1.11
C ASN A 14 1.66 11.04 0.43
N GLU A 15 1.56 11.40 -0.85
CA GLU A 15 0.37 11.27 -1.68
C GLU A 15 0.75 10.71 -3.05
N GLY A 16 -0.12 9.90 -3.65
CA GLY A 16 0.02 9.46 -5.02
C GLY A 16 -1.26 8.88 -5.59
N LYS A 17 -1.40 8.92 -6.92
CA LYS A 17 -2.58 8.41 -7.62
C LYS A 17 -2.44 6.92 -7.90
N GLY A 18 -3.18 6.11 -7.14
CA GLY A 18 -3.25 4.65 -7.33
C GLY A 18 -4.34 4.20 -8.31
N ARG A 19 -4.58 2.89 -8.34
CA ARG A 19 -5.70 2.29 -9.08
C ARG A 19 -6.29 1.13 -8.30
N LEU A 20 -7.62 1.09 -8.19
CA LEU A 20 -8.38 -0.07 -7.73
C LEU A 20 -9.11 -0.69 -8.93
N PHE A 21 -9.03 -2.01 -9.08
CA PHE A 21 -9.76 -2.72 -10.13
C PHE A 21 -10.25 -4.08 -9.65
N ARG A 22 -11.42 -4.47 -10.19
CA ARG A 22 -12.03 -5.77 -9.95
C ARG A 22 -11.60 -6.73 -11.04
N ARG A 23 -11.05 -7.87 -10.64
CA ARG A 23 -10.69 -8.97 -11.53
C ARG A 23 -11.90 -9.89 -11.79
N LYS A 24 -11.79 -10.72 -12.83
CA LYS A 24 -12.81 -11.72 -13.20
C LYS A 24 -13.05 -12.77 -12.11
N ASP A 25 -12.04 -13.06 -11.29
CA ASP A 25 -12.13 -14.00 -10.15
C ASP A 25 -12.77 -13.36 -8.90
N GLY A 26 -13.42 -12.21 -9.05
CA GLY A 26 -14.14 -11.53 -7.96
C GLY A 26 -13.23 -10.78 -6.97
N LYS A 27 -11.90 -10.86 -7.14
CA LYS A 27 -10.95 -10.19 -6.26
C LYS A 27 -10.73 -8.74 -6.66
N TYR A 28 -10.50 -7.88 -5.68
CA TYR A 28 -10.03 -6.51 -5.88
C TYR A 28 -8.51 -6.47 -5.74
N LEU A 29 -7.87 -5.65 -6.57
CA LEU A 29 -6.47 -5.32 -6.46
C LEU A 29 -6.31 -3.81 -6.40
N ILE A 30 -5.41 -3.36 -5.52
CA ILE A 30 -4.99 -1.96 -5.38
C ILE A 30 -3.55 -1.86 -5.84
N TYR A 31 -3.28 -0.99 -6.79
CA TYR A 31 -1.93 -0.58 -7.16
C TYR A 31 -1.60 0.73 -6.48
N LEU A 32 -0.54 0.71 -5.67
CA LEU A 32 0.06 1.89 -5.06
C LEU A 32 1.28 2.33 -5.89
N PRO A 33 1.55 3.64 -6.00
CA PRO A 33 2.80 4.13 -6.57
C PRO A 33 4.02 3.57 -5.82
N LYS A 34 5.03 3.11 -6.56
CA LYS A 34 6.23 2.45 -6.02
C LYS A 34 6.96 3.34 -5.01
N ASP A 35 7.10 4.61 -5.37
CA ASP A 35 7.73 5.66 -4.57
C ASP A 35 7.00 5.93 -3.25
N LEU A 36 5.66 5.92 -3.27
CA LEU A 36 4.86 6.04 -2.05
C LEU A 36 5.08 4.83 -1.12
N ALA A 37 5.28 3.63 -1.68
CA ALA A 37 5.51 2.41 -0.92
C ALA A 37 6.97 2.23 -0.43
N GLU A 38 7.95 2.86 -1.09
CA GLU A 38 9.36 2.82 -0.70
C GLU A 38 9.73 3.96 0.28
N ASP A 39 8.87 4.96 0.48
CA ASP A 39 9.11 6.09 1.39
C ASP A 39 9.15 5.67 2.87
N SER A 40 9.79 6.51 3.69
CA SER A 40 9.87 6.41 5.14
C SER A 40 8.51 6.24 5.86
N MET A 41 7.41 6.75 5.31
CA MET A 41 6.10 6.70 5.96
C MET A 41 5.25 5.49 5.60
N PHE A 42 5.67 4.66 4.63
CA PHE A 42 4.89 3.46 4.29
C PHE A 42 4.94 2.45 5.44
N PRO A 43 3.78 1.98 5.97
CA PRO A 43 3.75 1.20 7.21
C PRO A 43 4.16 -0.28 7.04
N PHE A 44 4.34 -0.76 5.80
CA PHE A 44 4.60 -2.18 5.49
C PHE A 44 5.95 -2.41 4.80
N LYS A 45 7.06 -2.06 5.46
CA LYS A 45 8.41 -2.22 4.90
C LYS A 45 9.04 -3.57 5.19
N GLY A 46 9.92 -4.03 4.29
CA GLY A 46 10.83 -5.14 4.53
C GLY A 46 10.23 -6.54 4.42
N TYR A 47 9.01 -6.66 3.88
CA TYR A 47 8.35 -7.94 3.65
C TYR A 47 8.16 -8.17 2.15
N GLU A 48 8.49 -9.38 1.67
CA GLU A 48 8.07 -9.82 0.33
C GLU A 48 6.57 -10.10 0.28
N SER A 49 6.01 -10.55 1.41
CA SER A 49 4.58 -10.82 1.60
C SER A 49 4.21 -10.69 3.08
N LEU A 50 3.07 -10.05 3.37
CA LEU A 50 2.58 -9.82 4.74
C LEU A 50 1.07 -10.06 4.79
N LYS A 51 0.60 -10.78 5.82
CA LYS A 51 -0.83 -10.89 6.09
C LYS A 51 -1.33 -9.59 6.72
N VAL A 52 -2.46 -9.10 6.25
CA VAL A 52 -3.07 -7.85 6.72
C VAL A 52 -4.55 -8.04 7.05
N ARG A 53 -5.03 -7.28 8.03
CA ARG A 53 -6.46 -7.05 8.25
C ARG A 53 -6.90 -5.90 7.37
N ILE A 54 -8.05 -6.07 6.72
CA ILE A 54 -8.65 -5.03 5.88
C ILE A 54 -10.07 -4.80 6.39
N LYS A 55 -10.40 -3.57 6.75
CA LYS A 55 -11.74 -3.19 7.23
C LYS A 55 -12.22 -1.90 6.58
N PHE A 56 -13.54 -1.78 6.48
CA PHE A 56 -14.21 -0.51 6.22
C PHE A 56 -14.70 0.03 7.56
N GLU A 57 -14.42 1.31 7.83
CA GLU A 57 -14.98 1.95 9.02
C GLU A 57 -16.39 2.42 8.69
N LEU A 58 -17.40 1.86 9.38
CA LEU A 58 -18.79 2.24 9.15
C LEU A 58 -19.00 3.71 9.50
N GLY A 59 -19.53 4.48 8.55
CA GLY A 59 -19.71 5.92 8.70
C GLY A 59 -18.52 6.76 8.22
N ASP A 60 -17.46 6.12 7.72
CA ASP A 60 -16.35 6.77 7.01
C ASP A 60 -16.17 6.15 5.61
N ASP A 61 -15.66 6.93 4.67
CA ASP A 61 -15.37 6.48 3.30
C ASP A 61 -13.91 6.02 3.18
N LYS A 62 -13.41 5.33 4.21
CA LYS A 62 -12.02 4.90 4.33
C LYS A 62 -11.86 3.38 4.32
N LEU A 63 -10.80 2.94 3.66
CA LEU A 63 -10.27 1.59 3.73
C LEU A 63 -9.08 1.59 4.69
N VAL A 64 -9.16 0.81 5.77
CA VAL A 64 -8.06 0.67 6.73
C VAL A 64 -7.38 -0.67 6.52
N ILE A 65 -6.04 -0.62 6.37
CA ILE A 65 -5.17 -1.78 6.22
C ILE A 65 -4.21 -1.80 7.41
N GLU A 66 -4.21 -2.88 8.16
CA GLU A 66 -3.41 -3.06 9.38
C GLU A 66 -2.63 -4.38 9.29
N LYS A 67 -1.48 -4.47 9.96
CA LYS A 67 -0.76 -5.75 10.06
C LYS A 67 -1.65 -6.78 10.76
N TRP A 68 -1.67 -8.01 10.26
CA TRP A 68 -2.35 -9.10 10.94
C TRP A 68 -1.40 -9.72 11.97
N ASP A 69 -1.39 -9.18 13.18
CA ASP A 69 -0.69 -9.80 14.30
C ASP A 69 -1.52 -10.98 14.82
N LYS A 70 -0.91 -12.17 14.88
CA LYS A 70 -1.55 -13.47 15.20
C LYS A 70 -2.23 -13.55 16.59
N GLY A 71 -2.38 -12.45 17.32
CA GLY A 71 -2.97 -12.39 18.67
C GLY A 71 -4.47 -12.10 18.73
N GLU A 72 -5.12 -11.68 17.65
CA GLU A 72 -6.56 -11.44 17.60
C GLU A 72 -7.24 -12.48 16.70
N GLY A 73 -7.77 -13.55 17.30
CA GLY A 73 -8.56 -14.57 16.60
C GLY A 73 -7.81 -15.89 16.32
N ALA A 74 -7.12 -16.42 17.34
CA ALA A 74 -6.88 -17.86 17.38
C ALA A 74 -8.21 -18.55 17.74
N ASP A 75 -8.97 -18.93 16.72
CA ASP A 75 -9.92 -20.04 16.77
C ASP A 75 -9.18 -21.36 16.47
#